data_AF-A0A954STZ9-F1
#
_entry.id   AF-A0A954STZ9-F1
#
_cell.length_a   1.000
_cell.length_b   1.000
_cell.length_c   1.000
_cell.angle_alpha   90.00
_cell.angle_beta   90.00
_cell.angle_gamma   90.00
#
_symmetry.space_group_name_H-M   'P 1'
#
loop_
_entity.id
_entity.type
_entity.pdbx_description
1 polymer ?
#
loop_
_entity_poly.entity_id
_entity_poly.type
_entity_poly.pdbx_seq_one_letter_code
_entity_poly.pdbx_strand_id
1 'polypeptide(L)'
;MPVTSRRALISVSDKTNLDQFAKALVELGFEILSTGGTSKYLVQHGIPVIDVSSYTGFPEIMDGRVKTLHPKVHGAILGRPDLAGDAEAIKAHGIIPFELVVVNLYPFEATVAKPDVTLEDAIENIDIGGPSMIRSAAKNHA
;
A
#
# COMPACT_ATOMS: atom_id res chain seq x y z
N MET A 1 19.39 19.69 -3.70
CA MET A 1 18.79 18.50 -3.07
C MET A 1 18.28 17.64 -4.22
N PRO A 2 18.60 16.34 -4.33
CA PRO A 2 17.97 15.54 -5.36
C PRO A 2 16.46 15.61 -5.12
N VAL A 3 15.69 15.82 -6.19
CA VAL A 3 14.23 15.74 -6.12
C VAL A 3 13.91 14.33 -5.62
N THR A 4 13.44 14.19 -4.39
CA THR A 4 12.92 12.92 -3.90
C THR A 4 11.72 12.58 -4.77
N SER A 5 11.84 11.53 -5.58
CA SER A 5 10.75 11.06 -6.43
C SER A 5 9.50 10.85 -5.58
N ARG A 6 8.35 11.31 -6.09
CA ARG A 6 7.07 11.15 -5.42
C ARG A 6 6.73 9.69 -5.29
N ARG A 7 5.99 9.29 -4.26
CA ARG A 7 5.70 7.87 -4.02
C ARG A 7 4.23 7.56 -3.86
N ALA A 8 3.82 6.49 -4.53
CA ALA A 8 2.47 5.95 -4.45
C ALA A 8 2.51 4.53 -3.87
N LEU A 9 1.75 4.29 -2.81
CA LEU A 9 1.50 2.94 -2.30
C LEU A 9 0.22 2.40 -2.94
N ILE A 10 0.32 1.29 -3.68
CA ILE A 10 -0.80 0.68 -4.38
C ILE A 10 -1.02 -0.76 -3.87
N SER A 11 -2.21 -1.02 -3.32
CA SER A 11 -2.61 -2.35 -2.85
C SER A 11 -4.11 -2.56 -3.08
N VAL A 12 -4.48 -3.22 -4.16
CA VAL A 12 -5.88 -3.35 -4.59
C VAL A 12 -6.30 -4.81 -4.81
N SER A 13 -7.51 -5.13 -4.39
CA SER A 13 -8.19 -6.37 -4.75
C SER A 13 -8.65 -6.34 -6.21
N ASP A 14 -9.46 -5.33 -6.55
CA ASP A 14 -9.93 -5.08 -7.92
C ASP A 14 -8.87 -4.28 -8.69
N LYS A 15 -8.45 -4.82 -9.84
CA LYS A 15 -7.38 -4.31 -10.69
C LYS A 15 -7.92 -3.66 -11.97
N THR A 16 -9.22 -3.43 -12.05
CA THR A 16 -9.86 -2.76 -13.18
C THR A 16 -9.17 -1.43 -13.48
N ASN A 17 -8.66 -1.28 -14.70
CA ASN A 17 -7.91 -0.11 -15.20
C ASN A 17 -6.65 0.26 -14.40
N LEU A 18 -6.14 -0.63 -13.55
CA LEU A 18 -4.99 -0.33 -12.70
C LEU A 18 -3.72 -0.05 -13.51
N ASP A 19 -3.52 -0.75 -14.62
CA ASP A 19 -2.32 -0.61 -15.43
C ASP A 19 -2.24 0.78 -16.09
N GLN A 20 -3.35 1.29 -16.64
CA GLN A 20 -3.42 2.63 -17.22
C GLN A 20 -3.17 3.71 -16.17
N PHE A 21 -3.81 3.58 -15.01
CA PHE A 21 -3.63 4.49 -13.89
C PHE A 21 -2.18 4.53 -13.40
N ALA A 22 -1.58 3.36 -13.18
CA ALA A 22 -0.20 3.26 -12.69
C ALA A 22 0.83 3.72 -13.73
N LYS A 23 0.62 3.49 -15.03
CA LYS A 23 1.48 4.05 -16.09
C LYS A 23 1.49 5.58 -16.05
N ALA A 24 0.31 6.20 -15.94
CA ALA A 24 0.20 7.65 -15.83
C ALA A 24 0.91 8.20 -14.58
N LEU A 25 0.85 7.50 -13.45
CA LEU A 25 1.62 7.87 -12.25
C LEU A 25 3.14 7.84 -12.50
N VAL A 26 3.64 6.80 -13.16
CA VAL A 26 5.07 6.70 -13.51
C VAL A 26 5.49 7.83 -14.45
N GLU A 27 4.66 8.18 -15.45
CA GLU A 27 4.91 9.32 -16.34
C GLU A 27 4.95 10.66 -15.58
N LEU A 28 4.19 10.78 -14.50
CA LEU A 28 4.24 11.91 -13.58
C LEU A 28 5.44 11.86 -12.61
N GLY A 29 6.31 10.85 -12.70
CA GLY A 29 7.50 10.71 -11.88
C GLY A 29 7.25 10.09 -10.50
N PHE A 30 6.17 9.33 -10.33
CA PHE A 30 5.96 8.53 -9.12
C PHE A 30 6.76 7.23 -9.17
N GLU A 31 7.42 6.89 -8.06
CA GLU A 31 7.83 5.52 -7.76
C GLU A 31 6.63 4.77 -7.16
N ILE A 32 6.34 3.59 -7.69
CA ILE A 32 5.23 2.76 -7.21
C ILE A 32 5.76 1.73 -6.22
N LEU A 33 5.17 1.74 -5.02
CA LEU A 33 5.33 0.69 -4.04
C LEU A 33 4.10 -0.21 -4.05
N SER A 34 4.33 -1.52 -4.09
CA SER A 34 3.25 -2.49 -4.06
C SER A 34 3.70 -3.83 -3.48
N THR A 35 2.76 -4.75 -3.29
CA THR A 35 3.02 -6.08 -2.75
C THR A 35 2.00 -7.10 -3.25
N GLY A 36 2.31 -8.38 -3.09
CA GLY A 36 1.40 -9.50 -3.40
C GLY A 36 0.89 -9.47 -4.84
N GLY A 37 -0.41 -9.78 -5.01
CA GLY A 37 -1.05 -9.86 -6.32
C GLY A 37 -1.07 -8.53 -7.10
N THR A 38 -1.06 -7.39 -6.41
CA THR A 38 -1.00 -6.06 -7.05
C THR A 38 0.36 -5.83 -7.70
N SER A 39 1.44 -6.11 -6.97
CA SER A 39 2.82 -6.01 -7.48
C SER A 39 3.01 -6.89 -8.71
N LYS A 40 2.60 -8.17 -8.62
CA LYS A 40 2.68 -9.11 -9.75
C LYS A 40 1.94 -8.61 -10.99
N TYR A 41 0.71 -8.10 -10.82
CA TYR A 41 -0.08 -7.55 -11.91
C TYR A 41 0.61 -6.36 -12.58
N LEU A 42 1.12 -5.40 -11.79
CA LEU A 42 1.79 -4.22 -12.31
C LEU A 42 3.07 -4.57 -13.09
N VAL A 43 3.92 -5.45 -12.54
CA VAL A 43 5.14 -5.91 -13.20
C VAL A 43 4.84 -6.62 -14.52
N GLN A 44 3.79 -7.46 -14.56
CA GLN A 44 3.35 -8.11 -15.80
C GLN A 44 2.92 -7.13 -16.90
N HIS A 45 2.47 -5.93 -16.53
CA HIS A 45 2.09 -4.86 -17.46
C HIS A 45 3.24 -3.88 -17.75
N GLY A 46 4.48 -4.23 -17.38
CA GLY A 46 5.69 -3.46 -17.65
C GLY A 46 5.88 -2.25 -16.72
N ILE A 47 5.18 -2.19 -15.60
CA ILE A 47 5.24 -1.07 -14.66
C ILE A 47 6.31 -1.36 -13.61
N PRO A 48 7.30 -0.47 -13.40
CA PRO A 48 8.31 -0.63 -12.36
C PRO A 48 7.65 -0.59 -10.97
N VAL A 49 7.97 -1.56 -10.12
CA VAL A 49 7.46 -1.64 -8.75
C VAL A 49 8.60 -1.87 -7.79
N ILE A 50 8.60 -1.11 -6.69
CA ILE A 50 9.41 -1.37 -5.51
C ILE A 50 8.57 -2.23 -4.56
N ASP A 51 9.08 -3.40 -4.19
CA ASP A 51 8.36 -4.28 -3.28
C ASP A 51 8.34 -3.68 -1.86
N VAL A 52 7.17 -3.71 -1.20
CA VAL A 52 7.01 -3.20 0.18
C VAL A 52 7.99 -3.89 1.14
N SER A 53 8.30 -5.18 0.97
CA SER A 53 9.28 -5.88 1.81
C SER A 53 10.70 -5.33 1.66
N SER A 54 11.07 -4.87 0.46
CA SER A 54 12.36 -4.22 0.21
C SER A 54 12.42 -2.84 0.87
N TYR A 55 11.30 -2.12 0.89
CA TYR A 55 11.20 -0.83 1.58
C TYR A 55 11.21 -0.96 3.11
N THR A 56 10.45 -1.90 3.66
CA THR A 56 10.39 -2.13 5.10
C THR A 56 11.67 -2.77 5.62
N GLY A 57 12.28 -3.65 4.84
CA GLY A 57 13.34 -4.57 5.27
C GLY A 57 12.78 -5.79 6.02
N PHE A 58 11.47 -6.02 5.97
CA PHE A 58 10.80 -7.12 6.66
C PHE A 58 10.14 -8.06 5.63
N PRO A 59 10.40 -9.38 5.71
CA PRO A 59 9.88 -10.33 4.73
C PRO A 59 8.36 -10.53 4.88
N GLU A 60 7.72 -11.07 3.85
CA GLU A 60 6.34 -11.52 3.94
C GLU A 60 6.25 -12.76 4.84
N ILE A 61 5.36 -12.73 5.84
CA ILE A 61 5.09 -13.83 6.78
C ILE A 61 3.58 -14.01 6.95
N MET A 62 3.16 -15.15 7.52
CA MET A 62 1.75 -15.47 7.81
C MET A 62 0.85 -15.27 6.58
N ASP A 63 1.32 -15.77 5.43
CA ASP A 63 0.63 -15.65 4.13
C ASP A 63 0.25 -14.21 3.75
N GLY A 64 1.10 -13.25 4.15
CA GLY A 64 0.91 -11.85 3.80
C GLY A 64 -0.06 -11.07 4.67
N ARG A 65 -0.59 -11.65 5.75
CA ARG A 65 -1.54 -11.00 6.66
C ARG A 65 -1.02 -9.72 7.32
N VAL A 66 0.30 -9.59 7.49
CA VAL A 66 0.92 -8.47 8.23
C VAL A 66 1.88 -7.62 7.42
N LYS A 67 1.96 -7.82 6.09
CA LYS A 67 3.01 -7.24 5.26
C LYS A 67 3.02 -5.70 5.19
N THR A 68 1.88 -5.06 5.35
CA THR A 68 1.76 -3.59 5.36
C THR A 68 1.65 -2.99 6.77
N LEU A 69 1.47 -3.83 7.80
CA LEU A 69 1.33 -3.43 9.20
C LEU A 69 2.70 -3.12 9.81
N HIS A 70 3.41 -2.16 9.23
CA HIS A 70 4.79 -1.83 9.57
C HIS A 70 4.94 -0.32 9.83
N PRO A 71 5.73 0.11 10.85
CA PRO A 71 5.93 1.52 11.15
C PRO A 71 6.47 2.35 9.97
N LYS A 72 7.35 1.79 9.13
CA LYS A 72 7.80 2.50 7.91
C LYS A 72 6.68 2.75 6.89
N VAL A 73 5.67 1.88 6.81
CA VAL A 73 4.54 2.06 5.89
C VAL A 73 3.60 3.11 6.48
N HIS A 74 3.14 2.91 7.72
CA HIS A 74 2.19 3.84 8.34
C HIS A 74 2.83 5.20 8.67
N GLY A 75 4.12 5.25 9.00
CA GLY A 75 4.86 6.50 9.18
C GLY A 75 5.09 7.24 7.87
N ALA A 76 5.18 6.54 6.73
CA ALA A 76 5.19 7.20 5.42
C ALA A 76 3.83 7.82 5.05
N ILE A 77 2.73 7.28 5.60
CA ILE A 77 1.38 7.79 5.37
C ILE A 77 1.01 8.90 6.37
N LEU A 78 1.35 8.71 7.65
CA LEU A 78 0.91 9.56 8.77
C LEU A 78 1.94 10.59 9.21
N GLY A 79 3.20 10.43 8.82
CA GLY A 79 4.27 11.34 9.21
C GLY A 79 4.02 12.72 8.64
N ARG A 80 4.22 13.76 9.45
CA ARG A 80 4.06 15.17 9.04
C ARG A 80 5.43 15.81 8.95
N PRO A 81 6.03 15.94 7.75
CA PRO A 81 7.40 16.45 7.60
C PRO A 81 7.61 17.87 8.13
N ASP A 82 6.53 18.66 8.21
CA ASP A 82 6.58 20.05 8.69
C ASP A 82 6.53 20.17 10.22
N LEU A 83 6.21 19.08 10.93
CA LEU A 83 6.28 19.03 12.38
C LEU A 83 7.65 18.51 12.82
N ALA A 84 8.43 19.33 13.51
CA ALA A 84 9.83 19.03 13.88
C ALA A 84 10.02 17.62 14.50
N GLY A 85 9.16 17.21 15.44
CA GLY A 85 9.26 15.89 16.06
C GLY A 85 9.02 14.72 15.11
N ASP A 86 8.06 14.86 14.19
CA ASP A 86 7.79 13.85 13.17
C ASP A 86 8.92 13.83 12.12
N ALA A 87 9.43 15.00 11.72
CA ALA A 87 10.53 15.15 10.77
C ALA A 87 11.81 14.44 11.25
N GLU A 88 12.14 14.58 12.55
CA GLU A 88 13.27 13.88 13.17
C GLU A 88 13.08 12.36 13.11
N ALA A 89 11.91 11.86 13.48
CA ALA A 89 11.60 10.43 13.44
C ALA A 89 11.63 9.87 12.00
N ILE A 90 11.07 10.60 11.04
CA ILE A 90 11.09 10.24 9.61
C ILE A 90 12.54 10.05 9.14
N LYS A 91 13.39 11.04 9.42
CA LYS A 91 14.80 11.00 9.04
C LYS A 91 15.56 9.89 9.76
N ALA A 92 15.39 9.76 11.07
CA ALA A 92 16.11 8.79 11.90
C ALA A 92 15.81 7.33 11.50
N HIS A 93 14.58 7.05 11.06
CA HIS A 93 14.14 5.72 10.68
C HIS A 93 14.13 5.46 9.16
N GLY A 94 14.65 6.40 8.36
CA GLY A 94 14.70 6.28 6.90
C GLY A 94 13.32 6.10 6.27
N ILE A 95 12.30 6.74 6.86
CA ILE A 95 10.94 6.74 6.33
C ILE A 95 10.89 7.72 5.18
N ILE A 96 10.29 7.30 4.07
CA ILE A 96 10.11 8.16 2.91
C ILE A 96 8.61 8.30 2.68
N PRO A 97 8.04 9.52 2.75
CA PRO A 97 6.60 9.73 2.69
C PRO A 97 5.94 9.18 1.43
N PHE A 98 4.67 8.78 1.56
CA PHE A 98 3.79 8.48 0.45
C PHE A 98 2.85 9.66 0.23
N GLU A 99 2.82 10.18 -0.98
CA GLU A 99 1.92 11.26 -1.39
C GLU A 99 0.58 10.72 -1.90
N LEU A 100 0.55 9.43 -2.26
CA LEU A 100 -0.64 8.78 -2.78
C LEU A 100 -0.78 7.37 -2.20
N VAL A 101 -1.99 7.03 -1.76
CA VAL A 101 -2.35 5.69 -1.30
C VAL A 101 -3.57 5.23 -2.08
N VAL A 102 -3.41 4.12 -2.83
CA VAL A 102 -4.43 3.56 -3.72
C VAL A 102 -4.79 2.18 -3.21
N VAL A 103 -5.94 2.08 -2.54
CA VAL A 103 -6.40 0.84 -1.91
C VAL A 103 -7.88 0.64 -2.19
N ASN A 104 -8.24 -0.57 -2.58
CA ASN A 104 -9.59 -1.09 -2.49
C ASN A 104 -9.55 -2.45 -1.79
N LEU A 105 -10.61 -2.73 -1.03
CA LEU A 105 -10.64 -3.85 -0.10
C LEU A 105 -11.03 -5.15 -0.79
N TYR A 106 -10.80 -6.26 -0.11
CA TYR A 106 -11.39 -7.52 -0.52
C TYR A 106 -12.92 -7.41 -0.54
N PRO A 107 -13.61 -8.00 -1.53
CA PRO A 107 -15.05 -7.84 -1.69
C PRO A 107 -15.79 -8.74 -0.69
N PHE A 108 -15.67 -8.43 0.60
CA PHE A 108 -16.15 -9.27 1.70
C PHE A 108 -17.65 -9.56 1.59
N GLU A 109 -18.46 -8.56 1.29
CA GLU A 109 -19.91 -8.71 1.06
C GLU A 109 -20.19 -9.72 -0.06
N ALA A 110 -19.49 -9.60 -1.19
CA ALA A 110 -19.65 -10.53 -2.30
C ALA A 110 -19.12 -11.93 -1.97
N THR A 111 -18.08 -12.05 -1.15
CA THR A 111 -17.57 -13.34 -0.66
C THR A 111 -18.63 -14.04 0.19
N VAL A 112 -19.20 -13.37 1.20
CA VAL A 112 -20.18 -13.97 2.12
C VAL A 112 -21.56 -14.19 1.48
N ALA A 113 -21.84 -13.58 0.34
CA ALA A 113 -23.05 -13.82 -0.44
C ALA A 113 -23.00 -15.10 -1.30
N LYS A 114 -21.83 -15.75 -1.44
CA LYS A 114 -21.70 -16.98 -2.25
C LYS A 114 -22.44 -18.14 -1.56
N PRO A 115 -23.20 -18.97 -2.31
CA PRO A 115 -23.98 -20.07 -1.73
C PRO A 115 -23.18 -21.07 -0.89
N ASP A 116 -21.94 -21.34 -1.29
CA ASP A 116 -21.09 -22.38 -0.67
C ASP A 116 -19.97 -21.78 0.21
N VAL A 117 -20.09 -20.52 0.64
CA VAL A 117 -19.08 -19.88 1.48
C VAL A 117 -19.01 -20.53 2.87
N THR A 118 -17.80 -20.85 3.31
CA THR A 118 -17.57 -21.32 4.68
C THR A 118 -17.30 -20.17 5.64
N LEU A 119 -17.38 -20.42 6.96
CA LEU A 119 -16.96 -19.43 7.95
C LEU A 119 -15.47 -19.12 7.82
N GLU A 120 -14.67 -20.12 7.50
CA GLU A 120 -13.25 -20.01 7.24
C GLU A 120 -13.00 -19.08 6.03
N ASP A 121 -13.71 -19.26 4.92
CA ASP A 121 -13.61 -18.38 3.75
C ASP A 121 -13.95 -16.93 4.10
N ALA A 122 -15.00 -16.73 4.91
CA ALA A 122 -15.36 -15.40 5.37
C ALA A 122 -14.23 -14.78 6.20
N ILE A 123 -13.71 -15.50 7.20
CA ILE A 123 -12.64 -15.02 8.09
C ILE A 123 -11.37 -14.66 7.31
N GLU A 124 -10.96 -15.49 6.34
CA GLU A 124 -9.78 -15.22 5.50
C GLU A 124 -9.94 -13.97 4.62
N ASN A 125 -11.17 -13.58 4.30
CA ASN A 125 -11.45 -12.39 3.49
C ASN A 125 -11.58 -11.10 4.34
N ILE A 126 -11.41 -11.16 5.66
CA ILE A 126 -11.37 -9.96 6.52
C ILE A 126 -10.03 -9.25 6.32
N ASP A 127 -10.07 -8.12 5.61
CA ASP A 127 -8.87 -7.31 5.37
C ASP A 127 -8.47 -6.51 6.61
N ILE A 128 -7.20 -6.60 7.01
CA ILE A 128 -6.62 -5.84 8.13
C ILE A 128 -5.75 -4.70 7.62
N GLY A 129 -4.88 -4.99 6.65
CA GLY A 129 -3.91 -4.05 6.11
C GLY A 129 -4.59 -2.93 5.30
N GLY A 130 -5.52 -3.30 4.42
CA GLY A 130 -6.25 -2.37 3.56
C GLY A 130 -6.98 -1.29 4.36
N PRO A 131 -7.87 -1.63 5.32
CA PRO A 131 -8.57 -0.64 6.12
C PRO A 131 -7.62 0.23 6.97
N SER A 132 -6.53 -0.35 7.49
CA SER A 132 -5.53 0.39 8.25
C SER A 132 -4.85 1.46 7.38
N MET A 133 -4.49 1.13 6.14
CA MET A 133 -3.89 2.08 5.19
C MET A 133 -4.88 3.17 4.77
N ILE A 134 -6.12 2.82 4.43
CA ILE A 134 -7.17 3.79 4.07
C ILE A 134 -7.40 4.77 5.21
N ARG A 135 -7.58 4.27 6.44
CA ARG A 135 -7.81 5.12 7.62
C ARG A 135 -6.60 6.01 7.92
N SER A 136 -5.38 5.51 7.71
CA SER A 136 -4.16 6.29 7.89
C SER A 136 -4.09 7.44 6.88
N ALA A 137 -4.34 7.15 5.60
CA ALA A 137 -4.28 8.15 4.53
C ALA A 137 -5.38 9.20 4.69
N ALA A 138 -6.62 8.78 4.98
CA ALA A 138 -7.74 9.69 5.22
C ALA A 138 -7.51 10.60 6.43
N LYS A 139 -6.84 10.10 7.49
CA LYS A 139 -6.48 10.91 8.66
C LYS A 139 -5.48 12.02 8.31
N ASN A 140 -4.52 11.76 7.42
CA ASN A 140 -3.42 12.67 7.09
C ASN A 140 -3.58 13.29 5.70
N HIS A 141 -4.79 13.77 5.39
CA HIS A 141 -5.14 14.29 4.06
C HIS A 141 -4.68 15.74 3.80
N ALA A 142 -4.28 16.48 4.83
CA ALA A 142 -3.93 17.90 4.79
C ALA A 142 -2.81 18.23 5.78
#